data_AF-A0A8T4VRE1-F1
#
_entry.id   AF-A0A8T4VRE1-F1
#
_cell.length_a   1.000
_cell.length_b   1.000
_cell.length_c   1.000
_cell.angle_alpha   90.00
_cell.angle_beta   90.00
_cell.angle_gamma   90.00
#
_symmetry.space_group_name_H-M   'P 1'
#
loop_
_entity.id
_entity.type
_entity.pdbx_description
1 polymer ?
#
loop_
_entity_poly.entity_id
_entity_poly.type
_entity_poly.pdbx_seq_one_letter_code
_entity_poly.pdbx_strand_id
1 'polypeptide(L)' 'NEKQWAKDLGLDSAKFDNCLDSGKYAEEVKKDAADGAKAGVSGTPTFFINGRKIVGAVPFQQLQTVIEQELAK' A
#
# COMPACT_ATOMS: atom_id res chain seq x y z
N ASN A 1 -10.34 -9.60 10.52
CA ASN A 1 -9.60 -10.78 11.03
C ASN A 1 -8.17 -10.40 11.46
N GLU A 2 -7.94 -9.13 11.79
CA GLU A 2 -6.63 -8.47 11.84
C GLU A 2 -5.87 -8.86 13.12
N LYS A 3 -6.59 -8.98 14.25
CA LYS A 3 -6.03 -9.40 15.54
C LYS A 3 -5.50 -10.83 15.51
N GLN A 4 -6.18 -11.73 14.80
CA GLN A 4 -5.72 -13.11 14.63
C GLN A 4 -4.45 -13.17 13.79
N TRP A 5 -4.40 -12.44 12.67
CA TRP A 5 -3.18 -12.34 11.86
C TRP A 5 -2.01 -11.74 12.63
N ALA A 6 -2.25 -10.70 13.44
CA ALA A 6 -1.21 -10.12 14.30
C ALA A 6 -0.63 -11.16 15.28
N LYS A 7 -1.50 -11.98 15.89
CA LYS A 7 -1.09 -13.09 16.76
C LYS A 7 -0.30 -14.16 15.99
N ASP A 8 -0.77 -14.55 14.81
CA ASP A 8 -0.11 -15.57 13.97
C ASP A 8 1.28 -15.11 13.49
N LEU A 9 1.46 -13.80 13.30
CA LEU A 9 2.74 -13.16 13.01
C LEU A 9 3.64 -12.99 14.26
N GLY A 10 3.19 -13.41 15.45
CA GLY A 10 3.95 -13.31 16.69
C GLY A 10 4.03 -11.89 17.27
N LEU A 11 3.13 -10.98 16.88
CA LEU A 11 3.06 -9.64 17.45
C LEU A 11 2.49 -9.69 18.87
N ASP A 12 2.85 -8.70 19.68
CA ASP A 12 2.23 -8.48 21.00
C ASP A 12 0.74 -8.19 20.80
N SER A 13 -0.10 -9.15 21.17
CA SER A 13 -1.55 -9.07 20.94
C SER A 13 -2.20 -7.97 21.77
N ALA A 14 -1.78 -7.73 23.01
CA ALA A 14 -2.37 -6.69 23.85
C ALA A 14 -2.05 -5.29 23.29
N LYS A 15 -0.81 -5.09 22.84
CA LYS A 15 -0.39 -3.85 22.21
C LYS A 15 -1.07 -3.62 20.86
N PHE A 16 -1.19 -4.67 20.04
CA PHE A 16 -1.87 -4.60 18.74
C PHE A 16 -3.36 -4.31 18.91
N ASP A 17 -4.03 -5.03 19.80
CA ASP A 17 -5.46 -4.86 20.05
C ASP A 17 -5.79 -3.45 20.51
N ASN A 18 -5.04 -2.91 21.48
CA ASN A 18 -5.22 -1.52 21.91
C ASN A 18 -4.97 -0.54 20.75
N CYS A 19 -3.94 -0.78 19.94
CA CYS A 19 -3.65 0.06 18.77
C CYS A 19 -4.80 0.07 17.75
N LEU A 20 -5.37 -1.09 17.47
CA LEU A 20 -6.47 -1.25 16.52
C LEU A 20 -7.77 -0.67 17.09
N ASP A 21 -8.12 -1.03 18.32
CA ASP A 21 -9.39 -0.65 18.97
C ASP A 21 -9.46 0.85 19.28
N SER A 22 -8.33 1.48 19.62
CA SER A 22 -8.26 2.93 19.80
C SER A 22 -8.34 3.72 18.49
N GLY A 23 -8.27 3.05 17.33
CA GLY A 23 -8.24 3.73 16.03
C GLY A 23 -6.99 4.58 15.82
N LYS A 24 -5.88 4.24 16.48
CA LYS A 24 -4.65 5.06 16.53
C LYS A 24 -4.16 5.55 15.16
N TYR A 25 -4.33 4.75 14.10
CA TYR A 25 -3.90 5.05 12.74
C TYR A 25 -5.06 5.30 11.76
N ALA A 26 -6.28 5.50 12.25
CA ALA A 26 -7.46 5.67 11.39
C ALA A 26 -7.35 6.92 10.48
N GLU A 27 -6.80 8.02 10.99
CA GLU A 27 -6.59 9.23 10.20
C GLU A 27 -5.49 9.05 9.13
N GLU A 28 -4.46 8.27 9.42
CA GLU A 28 -3.43 7.94 8.42
C GLU A 28 -4.03 7.12 7.27
N VAL A 29 -4.86 6.11 7.58
CA VAL A 29 -5.56 5.31 6.55
C VAL A 29 -6.48 6.19 5.69
N LYS A 30 -7.19 7.14 6.30
CA LYS A 30 -8.03 8.09 5.54
C LYS A 30 -7.19 9.00 4.64
N LYS A 31 -6.05 9.47 5.15
CA LYS A 31 -5.11 10.30 4.39
C LYS A 31 -4.55 9.52 3.20
N ASP A 32 -4.14 8.27 3.38
CA ASP A 32 -3.63 7.42 2.29
C ASP A 32 -4.68 7.19 1.20
N ALA A 33 -5.95 6.96 1.58
CA ALA A 33 -7.05 6.84 0.63
C ALA A 33 -7.28 8.15 -0.15
N ALA A 34 -7.22 9.30 0.52
CA ALA A 34 -7.34 10.62 -0.12
C ALA A 34 -6.15 10.93 -1.06
N ASP A 35 -4.93 10.57 -0.65
CA ASP A 35 -3.73 10.74 -1.46
C ASP A 35 -3.80 9.87 -2.73
N GLY A 36 -4.27 8.62 -2.61
CA GLY A 36 -4.53 7.75 -3.76
C GLY A 36 -5.55 8.35 -4.74
N ALA A 37 -6.68 8.86 -4.23
CA ALA A 37 -7.70 9.52 -5.05
C ALA A 37 -7.13 10.77 -5.75
N LYS A 38 -6.35 11.60 -5.02
CA LYS A 38 -5.69 12.80 -5.57
C LYS A 38 -4.64 12.46 -6.63
N ALA A 39 -3.94 11.35 -6.48
CA ALA A 39 -3.01 10.81 -7.48
C ALA A 39 -3.73 10.15 -8.68
N GLY A 40 -5.06 10.12 -8.68
CA GLY A 40 -5.86 9.54 -9.76
C GLY A 40 -5.80 8.01 -9.79
N VAL A 41 -5.69 7.37 -8.62
CA VAL A 41 -5.86 5.93 -8.45
C VAL A 41 -7.36 5.61 -8.37
N SER A 42 -7.84 4.80 -9.30
CA SER A 42 -9.24 4.34 -9.36
C SER A 42 -9.41 2.84 -9.10
N GLY A 43 -8.30 2.11 -8.92
CA GLY A 43 -8.31 0.67 -8.70
C GLY A 43 -6.93 0.15 -8.30
N THR A 44 -6.91 -1.03 -7.67
CA THR A 44 -5.69 -1.66 -7.16
C THR A 44 -5.37 -2.97 -7.89
N PRO A 45 -4.08 -3.31 -8.05
CA PRO A 45 -2.93 -2.47 -7.75
C PRO A 45 -2.77 -1.35 -8.79
N THR A 46 -2.29 -0.19 -8.37
CA THR A 46 -1.74 0.86 -9.24
C THR A 46 -0.34 1.18 -8.73
N PHE A 47 0.64 1.15 -9.62
CA PHE A 47 2.04 1.43 -9.31
C PHE A 47 2.44 2.80 -9.85
N PHE A 48 3.36 3.44 -9.16
CA PHE A 48 4.06 4.62 -9.64
C PHE A 48 5.56 4.35 -9.59
N ILE A 49 6.24 4.44 -10.74
CA ILE A 49 7.70 4.29 -10.83
C ILE A 49 8.25 5.62 -11.33
N ASN A 50 8.90 6.38 -10.44
CA ASN A 50 9.42 7.74 -10.71
C ASN A 50 8.42 8.67 -11.44
N GLY A 51 7.14 8.61 -11.05
CA GLY A 51 6.07 9.42 -11.66
C GLY A 51 5.32 8.74 -12.81
N ARG A 52 5.81 7.61 -13.35
CA ARG A 52 5.06 6.81 -14.34
C ARG A 52 4.01 5.95 -13.68
N LYS A 53 2.74 6.23 -13.99
CA LYS A 53 1.59 5.46 -13.50
C LYS A 53 1.36 4.20 -14.32
N ILE A 54 1.24 3.06 -13.65
CA ILE A 54 0.91 1.76 -14.24
C ILE A 54 -0.31 1.21 -13.50
N VAL A 55 -1.40 0.97 -14.21
CA VAL A 55 -2.69 0.56 -13.63
C VAL A 55 -2.90 -0.94 -13.82
N GLY A 56 -3.32 -1.61 -12.74
CA GLY A 56 -3.69 -3.01 -12.74
C GLY A 56 -2.55 -3.96 -12.34
N ALA A 57 -2.93 -5.21 -12.11
CA ALA A 57 -1.98 -6.30 -11.90
C ALA A 57 -1.35 -6.67 -13.25
N VAL A 58 -0.19 -6.10 -13.52
CA VAL A 58 0.57 -6.34 -14.76
C VAL A 58 1.64 -7.42 -14.57
N PRO A 59 2.11 -8.07 -15.65
CA PRO A 59 3.25 -8.99 -15.58
C PRO A 59 4.50 -8.29 -15.04
N PHE A 60 5.33 -9.03 -14.31
CA PHE A 60 6.60 -8.54 -13.75
C PHE A 60 7.48 -7.83 -14.80
N GLN A 61 7.58 -8.38 -16.00
CA GLN A 61 8.38 -7.86 -17.10
C GLN A 61 7.99 -6.43 -17.50
N GLN A 62 6.72 -6.06 -17.33
CA GLN A 62 6.26 -4.70 -17.61
C GLN A 62 6.79 -3.72 -16.57
N LEU A 63 6.75 -4.08 -15.28
CA LEU A 63 7.34 -3.27 -14.22
C LEU A 63 8.86 -3.16 -14.40
N GLN A 64 9.53 -4.28 -14.69
CA GLN A 64 10.97 -4.32 -14.95
C GLN A 64 11.37 -3.37 -16.08
N THR A 65 10.69 -3.46 -17.23
CA THR A 65 10.96 -2.58 -18.38
C THR A 65 10.84 -1.10 -18.00
N VAL A 66 9.82 -0.72 -17.23
CA VAL A 66 9.66 0.67 -16.78
C VAL A 66 10.79 1.09 -15.85
N ILE A 67 11.21 0.24 -14.91
CA ILE A 67 12.33 0.53 -14.00
C ILE A 67 13.62 0.73 -14.80
N GLU A 68 13.94 -0.18 -15.73
CA GLU A 68 15.14 -0.08 -16.57
C GLU A 68 15.15 1.20 -17.42
N GLN A 69 13.99 1.62 -17.92
CA GLN A 69 13.84 2.90 -18.62
C GLN A 69 14.05 4.11 -17.72
N GLU A 70 13.61 4.07 -16.45
CA GLU A 70 13.83 5.17 -15.50
C GLU A 70 15.27 5.22 -14.98
N LEU A 71 15.98 4.10 -14.91
CA LEU A 71 17.39 4.04 -14.53
C LEU A 71 18.34 4.54 -15.63
N ALA A 72 17.94 4.47 -16.89
CA ALA A 72 18.74 4.88 -18.04
C ALA A 72 18.64 6.38 -18.39
N LYS A 73 17.86 7.16 -17.61
CA LYS A 73 17.73 8.61 -17.77
C LYS A 73 18.78 9.35 -16.95
#